data_AF-A0A352A8K6-F1
#
_entry.id   AF-A0A352A8K6-F1
#
_cell.length_a   1.000
_cell.length_b   1.000
_cell.length_c   1.000
_cell.angle_alpha   90.00
_cell.angle_beta   90.00
_cell.angle_gamma   90.00
#
_symmetry.space_group_name_H-M   'P 1'
#
loop_
_entity.id
_entity.type
_entity.pdbx_description
1 polymer ?
#
loop_
_entity_poly.entity_id
_entity_poly.type
_entity_poly.pdbx_seq_one_letter_code
_entity_poly.pdbx_strand_id
1 'polypeptide(L)'
;MKNTYWIEEWAKIRQDEVVRLPETFKVHECFIKFISKEDFITAFKEIWDIYINIYGDIAKFPEIFGMPLYKPEDFNYFTKQARDSRSAAYRPFILLYNLLISGDFQNGEFIMDVAKFKSVNKVKNVHILFEKLSDYGFLFEGLKNYKVTNQNISMSYNDNANVMFVLKLMADKAYSTNRIEDFLCCHYKLFHNDMNSADYGYNADVVADKMHTKEEQEFINAMDETLRELGYFSQPKSWNEGPGYAYYDKESVMKANGPYHYWMLSWKTKLVLYLRIRNASKCLAYLNQCPDTVKQIFLRSDSGCENRINGTCQFGQEYTIDENTYWRCGCCNAPFYFTPLKDDIPHYIKLVELGLKK
;
A
#
# COMPACT_ATOMS: atom_id res chain seq x y z
N MET A 1 -14.78 -15.40 5.89
CA MET A 1 -15.15 -15.00 7.26
C MET A 1 -15.34 -13.49 7.28
N LYS A 2 -16.42 -13.00 7.91
CA LYS A 2 -16.62 -11.56 8.13
C LYS A 2 -15.69 -11.15 9.27
N ASN A 3 -14.81 -10.19 9.04
CA ASN A 3 -13.87 -9.72 10.07
C ASN A 3 -14.65 -9.19 11.27
N THR A 4 -14.26 -9.60 12.47
CA THR A 4 -14.87 -9.20 13.75
C THR A 4 -14.45 -7.77 14.09
N TYR A 5 -13.19 -7.42 13.83
CA TYR A 5 -12.62 -6.11 14.12
C TYR A 5 -11.97 -5.48 12.88
N TRP A 6 -11.94 -4.15 12.84
CA TRP A 6 -11.24 -3.42 11.77
C TRP A 6 -9.77 -3.80 11.64
N ILE A 7 -9.10 -4.09 12.75
CA ILE A 7 -7.67 -4.45 12.72
C ILE A 7 -7.43 -5.74 11.92
N GLU A 8 -8.32 -6.72 11.99
CA GLU A 8 -8.15 -7.99 11.28
C GLU A 8 -8.13 -7.77 9.76
N GLU A 9 -9.02 -6.90 9.28
CA GLU A 9 -9.04 -6.48 7.88
C GLU A 9 -7.75 -5.78 7.49
N TRP A 10 -7.34 -4.79 8.29
CA TRP A 10 -6.15 -4.01 7.99
C TRP A 10 -4.87 -4.82 8.05
N ALA A 11 -4.74 -5.74 9.00
CA ALA A 11 -3.60 -6.63 9.10
C ALA A 11 -3.50 -7.55 7.88
N LYS A 12 -4.63 -8.09 7.39
CA LYS A 12 -4.65 -8.84 6.13
C LYS A 12 -4.23 -7.97 4.95
N ILE A 13 -4.72 -6.73 4.87
CA ILE A 13 -4.30 -5.79 3.83
C ILE A 13 -2.79 -5.51 3.93
N ARG A 14 -2.22 -5.34 5.12
CA ARG A 14 -0.77 -5.12 5.28
C ARG A 14 0.04 -6.36 4.93
N GLN A 15 -0.47 -7.55 5.24
CA GLN A 15 0.11 -8.81 4.77
C GLN A 15 0.14 -8.85 3.24
N ASP A 16 -0.97 -8.50 2.59
CA ASP A 16 -1.05 -8.43 1.13
C ASP A 16 -0.18 -7.29 0.56
N GLU A 17 0.13 -6.24 1.32
CA GLU A 17 1.03 -5.16 0.86
C GLU A 17 2.50 -5.56 0.90
N VAL A 18 2.88 -6.61 1.63
CA VAL A 18 4.24 -7.16 1.61
C VAL A 18 4.57 -7.55 0.17
N VAL A 19 5.65 -6.97 -0.38
CA VAL A 19 5.97 -7.15 -1.80
C VAL A 19 6.22 -8.62 -2.11
N ARG A 20 5.81 -9.08 -3.29
CA ARG A 20 6.13 -10.45 -3.71
C ARG A 20 7.63 -10.59 -3.87
N LEU A 21 8.18 -11.60 -3.21
CA LEU A 21 9.61 -11.87 -3.24
C LEU A 21 9.94 -12.68 -4.50
N PRO A 22 10.71 -12.13 -5.47
CA PRO A 22 11.19 -12.92 -6.59
C PRO A 22 12.24 -13.94 -6.10
N GLU A 23 12.39 -15.06 -6.82
CA GLU A 23 13.39 -16.10 -6.48
C GLU A 23 14.80 -15.53 -6.34
N THR A 24 15.12 -14.56 -7.20
CA THR A 24 16.37 -13.78 -7.18
C THR A 24 16.07 -12.32 -7.48
N PHE A 25 16.89 -11.41 -6.95
CA PHE A 25 16.84 -9.98 -7.25
C PHE A 25 18.25 -9.36 -7.23
N LYS A 26 18.35 -8.15 -7.77
CA LYS A 26 19.59 -7.38 -7.77
C LYS A 26 19.87 -6.89 -6.35
N VAL A 27 21.11 -7.07 -5.89
CA VAL A 27 21.60 -6.49 -4.63
C VAL A 27 22.84 -5.69 -4.97
N HIS A 28 22.84 -4.40 -4.61
CA HIS A 28 23.97 -3.52 -4.83
C HIS A 28 25.18 -3.97 -4.00
N GLU A 29 26.38 -3.84 -4.56
CA GLU A 29 27.63 -4.33 -3.97
C GLU A 29 27.89 -3.80 -2.56
N CYS A 30 27.38 -2.60 -2.23
CA CYS A 30 27.56 -2.01 -0.91
C CYS A 30 26.91 -2.80 0.23
N PHE A 31 25.87 -3.59 -0.05
CA PHE A 31 25.15 -4.38 0.94
C PHE A 31 25.73 -5.79 1.15
N ILE A 32 26.61 -6.23 0.26
CA ILE A 32 27.22 -7.58 0.28
C ILE A 32 28.74 -7.52 0.51
N LYS A 33 29.23 -6.44 1.11
CA LYS A 33 30.66 -6.29 1.45
C LYS A 33 31.13 -7.27 2.52
N PHE A 34 30.24 -7.64 3.44
CA PHE A 34 30.56 -8.42 4.63
C PHE A 34 29.81 -9.76 4.70
N ILE A 35 28.91 -10.01 3.76
CA ILE A 35 28.13 -11.24 3.66
C ILE A 35 28.02 -11.64 2.19
N SER A 36 27.93 -12.94 1.91
CA SER A 36 27.75 -13.41 0.54
C SER A 36 26.37 -12.99 0.00
N LYS A 37 26.23 -12.90 -1.32
CA LYS A 37 24.92 -12.63 -1.94
C LYS A 37 23.89 -13.72 -1.61
N GLU A 38 24.34 -14.96 -1.50
CA GLU A 38 23.48 -16.10 -1.13
C GLU A 38 22.97 -15.96 0.30
N ASP A 39 23.86 -15.69 1.25
CA ASP A 39 23.50 -15.45 2.65
C ASP A 39 22.57 -14.24 2.81
N PHE A 40 22.81 -13.18 2.02
CA PHE A 40 21.93 -12.01 1.98
C PHE A 40 20.51 -12.39 1.54
N ILE A 41 20.39 -13.14 0.44
CA ILE A 41 19.08 -13.54 -0.11
C ILE A 41 18.37 -14.49 0.87
N THR A 42 19.09 -15.43 1.49
CA THR A 42 18.53 -16.34 2.50
C THR A 42 18.02 -15.57 3.72
N ALA A 43 18.83 -14.67 4.28
CA ALA A 43 18.41 -13.83 5.40
C ALA A 43 17.22 -12.93 5.03
N PHE A 44 17.20 -12.37 3.81
CA PHE A 44 16.08 -11.55 3.37
C PHE A 44 14.78 -12.34 3.16
N LYS A 45 14.87 -13.61 2.73
CA LYS A 45 13.72 -14.52 2.66
C LYS A 45 13.14 -14.77 4.06
N GLU A 46 13.98 -15.03 5.06
CA GLU A 46 13.52 -15.18 6.44
C GLU A 46 12.87 -13.90 6.97
N ILE A 47 13.45 -12.73 6.69
CA ILE A 47 12.83 -11.44 7.03
C ILE A 47 11.45 -11.32 6.38
N TRP A 48 11.32 -11.67 5.11
CA TRP A 48 10.05 -11.64 4.42
C TRP A 48 9.00 -12.55 5.08
N ASP A 49 9.39 -13.77 5.47
CA ASP A 49 8.52 -14.69 6.20
C ASP A 49 8.08 -14.12 7.56
N ILE A 50 8.97 -13.44 8.28
CA ILE A 50 8.62 -12.72 9.52
C ILE A 50 7.52 -11.67 9.25
N TYR A 51 7.63 -10.92 8.15
CA TYR A 51 6.61 -9.93 7.76
C TYR A 51 5.25 -10.57 7.52
N ILE A 52 5.22 -11.63 6.72
CA ILE A 52 3.99 -12.36 6.40
C ILE A 52 3.36 -12.98 7.65
N ASN A 53 4.16 -13.60 8.50
CA ASN A 53 3.67 -14.30 9.68
C ASN A 53 3.11 -13.33 10.73
N ILE A 54 3.81 -12.23 11.06
CA ILE A 54 3.34 -11.24 12.02
C ILE A 54 2.01 -10.62 11.57
N TYR A 55 1.91 -10.14 10.32
CA TYR A 55 0.64 -9.57 9.85
C TYR A 55 -0.48 -10.60 9.80
N GLY A 56 -0.15 -11.84 9.39
CA GLY A 56 -1.10 -12.96 9.37
C GLY A 56 -1.63 -13.31 10.75
N ASP A 57 -0.77 -13.27 11.78
CA ASP A 57 -1.16 -13.58 13.15
C ASP A 57 -1.90 -12.43 13.82
N ILE A 58 -1.59 -11.16 13.49
CA ILE A 58 -2.44 -10.03 13.91
C ILE A 58 -3.84 -10.17 13.30
N ALA A 59 -3.96 -10.63 12.05
CA ALA A 59 -5.25 -10.82 11.42
C ALA A 59 -6.08 -11.93 12.08
N LYS A 60 -5.44 -12.92 12.72
CA LYS A 60 -6.09 -14.05 13.40
C LYS A 60 -6.34 -13.80 14.89
N PHE A 61 -5.38 -13.16 15.57
CA PHE A 61 -5.32 -13.03 17.02
C PHE A 61 -4.90 -11.60 17.43
N PRO A 62 -5.64 -10.54 17.02
CA PRO A 62 -5.22 -9.16 17.27
C PRO A 62 -5.01 -8.81 18.75
N GLU A 63 -5.70 -9.48 19.66
CA GLU A 63 -5.63 -9.28 21.11
C GLU A 63 -4.25 -9.59 21.70
N ILE A 64 -3.57 -10.64 21.20
CA ILE A 64 -2.26 -11.05 21.75
C ILE A 64 -1.15 -10.06 21.37
N PHE A 65 -1.40 -9.23 20.35
CA PHE A 65 -0.51 -8.12 19.94
C PHE A 65 -0.90 -6.79 20.57
N GLY A 66 -1.93 -6.76 21.43
CA GLY A 66 -2.43 -5.52 22.02
C GLY A 66 -3.02 -4.56 20.98
N MET A 67 -3.68 -5.08 19.95
CA MET A 67 -4.28 -4.25 18.91
C MET A 67 -5.66 -3.70 19.30
N PRO A 68 -6.11 -2.60 18.69
CA PRO A 68 -7.44 -2.06 18.96
C PRO A 68 -8.56 -2.95 18.38
N LEU A 69 -9.45 -3.40 19.25
CA LEU A 69 -10.57 -4.31 18.94
C LEU A 69 -11.87 -3.54 18.65
N TYR A 70 -11.85 -2.66 17.65
CA TYR A 70 -13.03 -1.89 17.23
C TYR A 70 -13.82 -2.63 16.17
N LYS A 71 -15.13 -2.78 16.37
CA LYS A 71 -16.01 -3.47 15.43
C LYS A 71 -16.50 -2.54 14.30
N PRO A 72 -16.58 -3.02 13.04
CA PRO A 72 -17.12 -2.24 11.92
C PRO A 72 -18.58 -1.80 12.07
N GLU A 73 -19.38 -2.55 12.84
CA GLU A 73 -20.80 -2.24 13.10
C GLU A 73 -20.98 -1.00 13.99
N ASP A 74 -20.07 -0.79 14.95
CA ASP A 74 -20.11 0.33 15.88
C ASP A 74 -19.37 1.57 15.34
N PHE A 75 -18.37 1.33 14.50
CA PHE A 75 -17.46 2.36 14.01
C PHE A 75 -17.36 2.29 12.50
N ASN A 76 -18.02 3.20 11.78
CA ASN A 76 -17.88 3.25 10.34
C ASN A 76 -16.43 3.57 9.90
N TYR A 77 -16.16 3.35 8.62
CA TYR A 77 -14.84 3.49 8.00
C TYR A 77 -14.17 4.87 8.21
N PHE A 78 -14.95 5.94 8.38
CA PHE A 78 -14.47 7.31 8.52
C PHE A 78 -14.26 7.74 9.98
N THR A 79 -14.46 6.85 10.94
CA THR A 79 -14.25 7.14 12.37
C THR A 79 -12.76 7.19 12.74
N LYS A 80 -12.46 7.78 13.89
CA LYS A 80 -11.09 7.78 14.46
C LYS A 80 -10.63 6.35 14.79
N GLN A 81 -11.56 5.50 15.22
CA GLN A 81 -11.35 4.10 15.59
C GLN A 81 -10.91 3.27 14.39
N ALA A 82 -11.63 3.36 13.27
CA ALA A 82 -11.22 2.71 12.02
C ALA A 82 -9.83 3.17 11.55
N ARG A 83 -9.53 4.47 11.68
CA ARG A 83 -8.20 5.02 11.37
C ARG A 83 -7.10 4.54 12.31
N ASP A 84 -7.39 4.37 13.60
CA ASP A 84 -6.43 3.82 14.58
C ASP A 84 -6.14 2.35 14.28
N SER A 85 -7.16 1.53 13.96
CA SER A 85 -6.94 0.14 13.54
C SER A 85 -6.08 0.04 12.27
N ARG A 86 -6.28 0.95 11.32
CA ARG A 86 -5.48 1.00 10.09
C ARG A 86 -3.99 1.23 10.35
N SER A 87 -3.65 2.19 11.20
CA SER A 87 -2.25 2.48 11.54
C SER A 87 -1.69 1.47 12.54
N ALA A 88 -2.54 0.86 13.36
CA ALA A 88 -2.13 -0.10 14.39
C ALA A 88 -1.50 -1.36 13.81
N ALA A 89 -1.96 -1.83 12.63
CA ALA A 89 -1.39 -3.00 11.96
C ALA A 89 0.13 -2.88 11.76
N TYR A 90 0.65 -1.67 11.52
CA TYR A 90 2.09 -1.41 11.32
C TYR A 90 2.92 -1.38 12.60
N ARG A 91 2.31 -1.36 13.79
CA ARG A 91 3.02 -1.12 15.05
C ARG A 91 4.22 -2.05 15.31
N PRO A 92 4.17 -3.38 15.03
CA PRO A 92 5.34 -4.23 15.23
C PRO A 92 6.54 -3.80 14.37
N PHE A 93 6.30 -3.48 13.10
CA PHE A 93 7.37 -3.08 12.18
C PHE A 93 7.82 -1.64 12.39
N ILE A 94 6.94 -0.73 12.82
CA ILE A 94 7.37 0.60 13.27
C ILE A 94 8.25 0.48 14.53
N LEU A 95 7.91 -0.43 15.46
CA LEU A 95 8.75 -0.70 16.62
C LEU A 95 10.12 -1.23 16.19
N LEU A 96 10.15 -2.28 15.36
CA LEU A 96 11.39 -2.87 14.84
C LEU A 96 12.24 -1.85 14.07
N TYR A 97 11.62 -1.04 13.20
CA TYR A 97 12.28 0.06 12.51
C TYR A 97 12.94 1.04 13.49
N ASN A 98 12.19 1.50 14.49
CA ASN A 98 12.68 2.44 15.49
C ASN A 98 13.83 1.86 16.31
N LEU A 99 13.82 0.56 16.61
CA LEU A 99 14.94 -0.14 17.24
C LEU A 99 16.19 -0.08 16.36
N LEU A 100 16.06 -0.49 15.09
CA LEU A 100 17.16 -0.62 14.15
C LEU A 100 17.83 0.71 13.83
N ILE A 101 17.06 1.79 13.61
CA ILE A 101 17.64 3.12 13.36
C ILE A 101 18.25 3.73 14.63
N SER A 102 17.88 3.24 15.81
CA SER A 102 18.39 3.72 17.09
C SER A 102 19.58 2.92 17.61
N GLY A 103 19.98 1.85 16.94
CA GLY A 103 21.12 1.03 17.35
C GLY A 103 22.16 0.85 16.24
N ASP A 104 23.25 0.22 16.61
CA ASP A 104 24.34 -0.14 15.70
C ASP A 104 25.08 -1.39 16.22
N PHE A 105 25.86 -2.03 15.34
CA PHE A 105 26.71 -3.14 15.72
C PHE A 105 27.98 -2.65 16.42
N GLN A 106 28.22 -3.14 17.63
CA GLN A 106 29.41 -2.90 18.43
C GLN A 106 30.06 -4.26 18.71
N ASN A 107 31.26 -4.51 18.17
CA ASN A 107 31.98 -5.78 18.32
C ASN A 107 31.15 -7.02 17.93
N GLY A 108 30.28 -6.90 16.93
CA GLY A 108 29.42 -7.98 16.44
C GLY A 108 28.06 -8.12 17.14
N GLU A 109 27.83 -7.37 18.23
CA GLU A 109 26.55 -7.33 18.93
C GLU A 109 25.76 -6.08 18.53
N PHE A 110 24.48 -6.21 18.19
CA PHE A 110 23.63 -5.05 17.95
C PHE A 110 23.18 -4.44 19.27
N ILE A 111 23.55 -3.18 19.51
CA ILE A 111 23.23 -2.44 20.73
C ILE A 111 22.40 -1.21 20.38
N MET A 112 21.27 -1.06 21.06
CA MET A 112 20.36 0.07 20.89
C MET A 112 20.73 1.24 21.82
N ASP A 113 20.79 2.45 21.29
CA ASP A 113 20.78 3.69 22.08
C ASP A 113 19.36 3.95 22.62
N VAL A 114 19.22 3.78 23.92
CA VAL A 114 17.94 3.97 24.64
C VAL A 114 17.42 5.40 24.55
N ALA A 115 18.30 6.40 24.62
CA ALA A 115 17.89 7.80 24.57
C ALA A 115 17.36 8.15 23.18
N LYS A 116 18.07 7.72 22.13
CA LYS A 116 17.63 7.86 20.75
C LYS A 116 16.30 7.15 20.52
N PHE A 117 16.19 5.89 20.94
CA PHE A 117 14.96 5.11 20.81
C PHE A 117 13.75 5.78 21.49
N LYS A 118 13.91 6.26 22.74
CA LYS A 118 12.83 6.97 23.45
C LYS A 118 12.40 8.25 22.74
N SER A 119 13.31 8.93 22.04
CA SER A 119 12.98 10.15 21.30
C SER A 119 12.12 9.87 20.07
N VAL A 120 12.45 8.82 19.30
CA VAL A 120 11.78 8.49 18.03
C VAL A 120 10.55 7.60 18.20
N ASN A 121 10.55 6.69 19.18
CA ASN A 121 9.49 5.70 19.31
C ASN A 121 8.22 6.27 19.94
N LYS A 122 7.10 6.18 19.20
CA LYS A 122 5.74 6.57 19.65
C LYS A 122 4.75 5.40 19.61
N VAL A 123 5.24 4.18 19.40
CA VAL A 123 4.40 2.98 19.33
C VAL A 123 3.71 2.74 20.67
N LYS A 124 2.44 2.33 20.64
CA LYS A 124 1.67 1.92 21.82
C LYS A 124 1.89 0.44 22.11
N ASN A 125 1.71 0.03 23.37
CA ASN A 125 1.79 -1.38 23.79
C ASN A 125 3.15 -2.04 23.49
N VAL A 126 4.23 -1.25 23.56
CA VAL A 126 5.60 -1.67 23.22
C VAL A 126 6.03 -2.95 23.96
N HIS A 127 5.66 -3.11 25.23
CA HIS A 127 6.03 -4.31 26.00
C HIS A 127 5.38 -5.59 25.48
N ILE A 128 4.11 -5.54 25.07
CA ILE A 128 3.42 -6.67 24.43
C ILE A 128 4.08 -6.97 23.08
N LEU A 129 4.45 -5.94 22.31
CA LEU A 129 5.08 -6.15 21.01
C LEU A 129 6.50 -6.70 21.11
N PHE A 130 7.29 -6.32 22.12
CA PHE A 130 8.58 -6.95 22.37
C PHE A 130 8.44 -8.42 22.71
N GLU A 131 7.49 -8.76 23.60
CA GLU A 131 7.17 -10.15 23.92
C GLU A 131 6.78 -10.93 22.67
N LYS A 132 5.90 -10.36 21.84
CA LYS A 132 5.48 -10.98 20.58
C LYS A 132 6.62 -11.14 19.58
N LEU A 133 7.52 -10.18 19.45
CA LEU A 133 8.68 -10.32 18.56
C LEU A 133 9.58 -11.50 18.96
N SER A 134 9.63 -11.87 20.24
CA SER A 134 10.35 -13.07 20.67
C SER A 134 9.75 -14.38 20.15
N ASP A 135 8.44 -14.42 19.90
CA ASP A 135 7.79 -15.57 19.25
C ASP A 135 8.29 -15.77 17.79
N TYR A 136 8.90 -14.75 17.19
CA TYR A 136 9.45 -14.75 15.83
C TYR A 136 10.99 -14.81 15.81
N GLY A 137 11.65 -15.23 16.88
CA GLY A 137 13.10 -15.47 16.91
C GLY A 137 13.97 -14.30 17.37
N PHE A 138 13.38 -13.13 17.67
CA PHE A 138 14.12 -12.00 18.24
C PHE A 138 14.40 -12.17 19.74
N LEU A 139 15.67 -12.08 20.12
CA LEU A 139 16.07 -12.02 21.51
C LEU A 139 16.38 -10.59 21.92
N PHE A 140 16.00 -10.24 23.15
CA PHE A 140 16.24 -8.93 23.74
C PHE A 140 16.87 -9.09 25.13
N GLU A 141 18.03 -8.48 25.34
CA GLU A 141 18.65 -8.39 26.66
C GLU A 141 18.53 -6.97 27.22
N GLY A 142 18.53 -6.81 28.55
CA GLY A 142 18.40 -5.49 29.20
C GLY A 142 16.97 -4.94 29.33
N LEU A 143 15.96 -5.65 28.78
CA LEU A 143 14.54 -5.37 29.05
C LEU A 143 14.13 -5.93 30.42
N LYS A 144 13.28 -5.20 31.15
CA LYS A 144 12.65 -5.71 32.39
C LYS A 144 11.17 -5.96 32.16
N ASN A 145 10.74 -7.21 32.14
CA ASN A 145 9.38 -7.62 31.76
C ASN A 145 8.97 -7.00 30.41
N TYR A 146 9.85 -7.11 29.42
CA TYR A 146 9.70 -6.51 28.08
C TYR A 146 9.55 -4.97 28.06
N LYS A 147 9.89 -4.28 29.15
CA LYS A 147 9.90 -2.82 29.20
C LYS A 147 11.32 -2.28 29.06
N VAL A 148 11.45 -1.23 28.26
CA VAL A 148 12.70 -0.48 28.08
C VAL A 148 13.08 0.17 29.41
N THR A 149 14.32 -0.08 29.84
CA THR A 149 14.89 0.49 31.06
C THR A 149 15.83 1.66 30.71
N ASN A 150 16.79 1.98 31.58
CA ASN A 150 17.90 2.90 31.26
C ASN A 150 19.21 2.13 30.96
N GLN A 151 19.19 0.80 31.01
CA GLN A 151 20.32 -0.04 30.65
C GLN A 151 20.43 -0.19 29.13
N ASN A 152 21.62 -0.50 28.64
CA ASN A 152 21.81 -0.88 27.25
C ASN A 152 20.91 -2.09 26.93
N ILE A 153 20.29 -2.05 25.75
CA ILE A 153 19.46 -3.13 25.24
C ILE A 153 20.15 -3.67 24.01
N SER A 154 20.45 -4.96 24.00
CA SER A 154 20.91 -5.65 22.81
C SER A 154 19.76 -6.45 22.19
N MET A 155 19.86 -6.62 20.87
CA MET A 155 18.90 -7.39 20.09
C MET A 155 19.67 -8.37 19.21
N SER A 156 19.26 -9.63 19.19
CA SER A 156 19.85 -10.67 18.35
C SER A 156 18.76 -11.56 17.75
N TYR A 157 19.15 -12.46 16.85
CA TYR A 157 18.25 -13.40 16.18
C TYR A 157 18.88 -14.80 16.23
N ASN A 158 18.11 -15.79 16.73
CA ASN A 158 18.65 -17.09 17.15
C ASN A 158 19.22 -17.95 16.03
N ASP A 159 18.55 -18.00 14.89
CA ASP A 159 18.80 -19.03 13.89
C ASP A 159 19.80 -18.58 12.82
N ASN A 160 19.73 -17.31 12.43
CA ASN A 160 20.53 -16.72 11.37
C ASN A 160 21.00 -15.31 11.73
N ALA A 161 22.28 -15.18 12.09
CA ALA A 161 22.87 -13.89 12.46
C ALA A 161 22.80 -12.84 11.33
N ASN A 162 22.70 -13.27 10.07
CA ASN A 162 22.59 -12.36 8.93
C ASN A 162 21.22 -11.66 8.88
N VAL A 163 20.17 -12.20 9.51
CA VAL A 163 18.84 -11.55 9.59
C VAL A 163 18.95 -10.19 10.26
N MET A 164 19.65 -10.10 11.40
CA MET A 164 19.87 -8.84 12.10
C MET A 164 20.66 -7.83 11.26
N PHE A 165 21.69 -8.32 10.57
CA PHE A 165 22.52 -7.49 9.70
C PHE A 165 21.72 -6.92 8.51
N VAL A 166 20.97 -7.77 7.80
CA VAL A 166 20.16 -7.35 6.66
C VAL A 166 19.01 -6.44 7.09
N LEU A 167 18.34 -6.71 8.22
CA LEU A 167 17.32 -5.83 8.80
C LEU A 167 17.88 -4.43 9.09
N LYS A 168 19.07 -4.37 9.68
CA LYS A 168 19.75 -3.10 9.97
C LYS A 168 20.04 -2.33 8.69
N LEU A 169 20.62 -2.98 7.67
CA LEU A 169 20.84 -2.37 6.35
C LEU A 169 19.53 -1.87 5.73
N MET A 170 18.45 -2.64 5.84
CA MET A 170 17.13 -2.27 5.33
C MET A 170 16.58 -1.02 6.02
N ALA A 171 16.66 -0.96 7.36
CA ALA A 171 16.19 0.17 8.15
C ALA A 171 17.00 1.43 7.90
N ASP A 172 18.33 1.32 7.83
CA ASP A 172 19.21 2.45 7.51
C ASP A 172 18.97 2.98 6.11
N LYS A 173 18.78 2.07 5.15
CA LYS A 173 18.44 2.41 3.77
C LYS A 173 17.10 3.15 3.68
N ALA A 174 16.08 2.64 4.36
CA ALA A 174 14.77 3.29 4.42
C ALA A 174 14.85 4.65 5.13
N TYR A 175 15.67 4.78 6.18
CA TYR A 175 15.88 6.03 6.89
C TYR A 175 16.60 7.09 6.04
N SER A 176 17.72 6.73 5.40
CA SER A 176 18.53 7.64 4.57
C SER A 176 17.78 8.17 3.36
N THR A 177 16.82 7.40 2.84
CA THR A 177 16.03 7.74 1.65
C THR A 177 14.59 8.18 1.94
N ASN A 178 14.21 8.31 3.22
CA ASN A 178 12.85 8.65 3.66
C ASN A 178 11.77 7.71 3.09
N ARG A 179 12.03 6.41 3.13
CA ARG A 179 11.24 5.32 2.55
C ARG A 179 10.77 4.32 3.59
N ILE A 180 10.20 4.83 4.69
CA ILE A 180 9.64 3.97 5.75
C ILE A 180 8.56 3.02 5.21
N GLU A 181 7.74 3.45 4.24
CA GLU A 181 6.72 2.59 3.63
C GLU A 181 7.32 1.36 2.97
N ASP A 182 8.49 1.50 2.34
CA ASP A 182 9.24 0.40 1.73
C ASP A 182 9.78 -0.57 2.80
N PHE A 183 10.16 -0.06 3.99
CA PHE A 183 10.46 -0.91 5.14
C PHE A 183 9.22 -1.70 5.58
N LEU A 184 8.09 -1.02 5.78
CA LEU A 184 6.85 -1.61 6.30
C LEU A 184 6.24 -2.68 5.38
N CYS A 185 6.57 -2.67 4.08
CA CYS A 185 6.14 -3.68 3.11
C CYS A 185 7.25 -4.64 2.66
N CYS A 186 8.38 -4.70 3.39
CA CYS A 186 9.51 -5.59 3.08
C CYS A 186 10.06 -5.43 1.65
N HIS A 187 10.21 -4.19 1.14
CA HIS A 187 10.50 -3.93 -0.27
C HIS A 187 11.93 -4.30 -0.68
N TYR A 188 12.12 -5.40 -1.42
CA TYR A 188 13.45 -5.88 -1.85
C TYR A 188 14.22 -4.88 -2.73
N LYS A 189 13.52 -4.06 -3.52
CA LYS A 189 14.16 -3.02 -4.36
C LYS A 189 14.90 -1.95 -3.55
N LEU A 190 14.73 -1.86 -2.21
CA LEU A 190 15.58 -1.03 -1.36
C LEU A 190 17.07 -1.30 -1.59
N PHE A 191 17.43 -2.53 -1.96
CA PHE A 191 18.82 -2.94 -2.16
C PHE A 191 19.32 -2.84 -3.60
N HIS A 192 18.54 -2.30 -4.54
CA HIS A 192 18.95 -2.24 -5.95
C HIS A 192 20.10 -1.27 -6.23
N ASN A 193 20.21 -0.20 -5.44
CA ASN A 193 21.18 0.88 -5.59
C ASN A 193 21.99 1.09 -4.30
N ASP A 194 22.90 2.06 -4.28
CA ASP A 194 23.72 2.36 -3.10
C ASP A 194 22.89 2.74 -1.86
N MET A 195 23.53 2.88 -0.70
CA MET A 195 22.85 3.19 0.58
C MET A 195 22.00 4.48 0.57
N ASN A 196 22.31 5.46 -0.29
CA ASN A 196 21.75 6.81 -0.23
C ASN A 196 20.84 7.16 -1.43
N SER A 197 20.74 6.30 -2.45
CA SER A 197 19.92 6.56 -3.65
C SER A 197 18.82 5.51 -3.90
N ALA A 198 17.64 5.91 -4.37
CA ALA A 198 16.58 4.99 -4.75
C ALA A 198 15.97 5.42 -6.09
N ASP A 199 15.92 4.50 -7.05
CA ASP A 199 15.49 4.75 -8.44
C ASP A 199 14.17 4.05 -8.83
N TYR A 200 13.50 3.42 -7.87
CA TYR A 200 12.22 2.73 -8.07
C TYR A 200 11.07 3.39 -7.30
N GLY A 201 9.83 2.99 -7.60
CA GLY A 201 8.64 3.56 -6.96
C GLY A 201 8.39 5.00 -7.40
N TYR A 202 8.64 5.28 -8.68
CA TYR A 202 8.30 6.54 -9.34
C TYR A 202 7.27 6.29 -10.44
N ASN A 203 6.55 7.33 -10.85
CA ASN A 203 5.52 7.23 -11.89
C ASN A 203 4.48 6.14 -11.54
N ALA A 204 4.05 5.36 -12.54
CA ALA A 204 3.09 4.28 -12.36
C ALA A 204 3.61 3.10 -11.52
N ASP A 205 4.93 2.97 -11.30
CA ASP A 205 5.52 1.89 -10.49
C ASP A 205 5.02 1.93 -9.05
N VAL A 206 4.62 3.10 -8.53
CA VAL A 206 4.03 3.23 -7.19
C VAL A 206 2.78 2.37 -7.02
N VAL A 207 2.07 2.07 -8.12
CA VAL A 207 0.91 1.18 -8.15
C VAL A 207 1.36 -0.24 -8.51
N ALA A 208 2.20 -0.40 -9.53
CA ALA A 208 2.63 -1.71 -10.03
C ALA A 208 3.33 -2.54 -8.95
N ASP A 209 4.16 -1.91 -8.11
CA ASP A 209 4.90 -2.59 -7.04
C ASP A 209 4.01 -3.13 -5.92
N LYS A 210 2.73 -2.72 -5.88
CA LYS A 210 1.73 -3.26 -4.96
C LYS A 210 0.87 -4.37 -5.57
N MET A 211 1.00 -4.64 -6.86
CA MET A 211 0.20 -5.64 -7.55
C MET A 211 0.80 -7.03 -7.44
N HIS A 212 -0.09 -8.02 -7.42
CA HIS A 212 0.25 -9.40 -7.12
C HIS A 212 0.38 -10.24 -8.38
N THR A 213 -0.30 -9.85 -9.45
CA THR A 213 -0.31 -10.60 -10.69
C THR A 213 0.53 -9.90 -11.76
N LYS A 214 1.13 -10.68 -12.66
CA LYS A 214 1.88 -10.12 -13.79
C LYS A 214 0.93 -9.37 -14.72
N GLU A 215 -0.30 -9.85 -14.84
CA GLU A 215 -1.38 -9.27 -15.63
C GLU A 215 -1.74 -7.85 -15.16
N GLU A 216 -1.86 -7.62 -13.83
CA GLU A 216 -2.08 -6.28 -13.27
C GLU A 216 -0.90 -5.34 -13.53
N GLN A 217 0.34 -5.83 -13.36
CA GLN A 217 1.54 -5.04 -13.62
C GLN A 217 1.66 -4.67 -15.11
N GLU A 218 1.39 -5.62 -16.01
CA GLU A 218 1.35 -5.39 -17.45
C GLU A 218 0.25 -4.40 -17.85
N PHE A 219 -0.93 -4.46 -17.23
CA PHE A 219 -1.97 -3.46 -17.42
C PHE A 219 -1.46 -2.06 -17.06
N ILE A 220 -0.86 -1.90 -15.87
CA ILE A 220 -0.41 -0.60 -15.37
C ILE A 220 0.62 0.01 -16.31
N ASN A 221 1.60 -0.79 -16.74
CA ASN A 221 2.64 -0.35 -17.66
C ASN A 221 2.06 0.06 -19.02
N ALA A 222 1.17 -0.77 -19.59
CA ALA A 222 0.54 -0.49 -20.88
C ALA A 222 -0.37 0.75 -20.84
N MET A 223 -1.13 0.93 -19.75
CA MET A 223 -1.98 2.11 -19.57
C MET A 223 -1.14 3.38 -19.38
N ASP A 224 -0.06 3.33 -18.60
CA ASP A 224 0.83 4.48 -18.41
C ASP A 224 1.49 4.91 -19.72
N GLU A 225 2.05 3.96 -20.46
CA GLU A 225 2.67 4.18 -21.76
C GLU A 225 1.66 4.84 -22.72
N THR A 226 0.47 4.24 -22.87
CA THR A 226 -0.56 4.74 -23.78
C THR A 226 -1.01 6.17 -23.41
N LEU A 227 -1.25 6.45 -22.12
CA LEU A 227 -1.69 7.78 -21.69
C LEU A 227 -0.59 8.83 -21.86
N ARG A 228 0.67 8.47 -21.61
CA ARG A 228 1.80 9.36 -21.84
C ARG A 228 2.01 9.67 -23.32
N GLU A 229 1.89 8.68 -24.20
CA GLU A 229 1.94 8.88 -25.65
C GLU A 229 0.83 9.80 -26.16
N LEU A 230 -0.35 9.73 -25.55
CA LEU A 230 -1.46 10.66 -25.79
C LEU A 230 -1.25 12.06 -25.18
N GLY A 231 -0.13 12.31 -24.51
CA GLY A 231 0.24 13.62 -23.97
C GLY A 231 -0.39 13.96 -22.62
N TYR A 232 -0.88 12.97 -21.86
CA TYR A 232 -1.41 13.22 -20.52
C TYR A 232 -0.30 13.57 -19.53
N PHE A 233 -0.61 14.52 -18.65
CA PHE A 233 0.22 14.85 -17.48
C PHE A 233 -0.14 13.93 -16.33
N SER A 234 0.82 13.54 -15.49
CA SER A 234 0.57 12.61 -14.40
C SER A 234 1.33 12.95 -13.12
N GLN A 235 0.74 12.55 -11.98
CA GLN A 235 1.37 12.70 -10.66
C GLN A 235 0.87 11.62 -9.69
N PRO A 236 1.66 11.30 -8.64
CA PRO A 236 1.20 10.48 -7.53
C PRO A 236 -0.06 11.06 -6.89
N LYS A 237 -1.04 10.19 -6.64
CA LYS A 237 -2.29 10.50 -5.96
C LYS A 237 -2.69 9.32 -5.10
N SER A 238 -2.15 9.28 -3.89
CA SER A 238 -2.46 8.24 -2.91
C SER A 238 -3.79 8.49 -2.23
N TRP A 239 -4.40 7.42 -1.76
CA TRP A 239 -5.59 7.45 -0.93
C TRP A 239 -5.36 6.62 0.33
N ASN A 240 -6.37 6.57 1.19
CA ASN A 240 -6.31 5.94 2.51
C ASN A 240 -6.00 4.42 2.48
N GLU A 241 -6.15 3.79 1.33
CA GLU A 241 -6.18 2.35 1.05
C GLU A 241 -5.02 1.90 0.16
N GLY A 242 -4.16 2.83 -0.27
CA GLY A 242 -2.95 2.54 -1.02
C GLY A 242 -2.52 3.65 -1.99
N PRO A 243 -1.36 3.46 -2.65
CA PRO A 243 -0.83 4.40 -3.61
C PRO A 243 -1.66 4.42 -4.89
N GLY A 244 -1.68 5.58 -5.54
CA GLY A 244 -2.34 5.75 -6.82
C GLY A 244 -1.59 6.70 -7.72
N TYR A 245 -1.91 6.65 -9.01
CA TYR A 245 -1.26 7.44 -10.05
C TYR A 245 -2.31 7.99 -11.01
N ALA A 246 -2.42 9.31 -11.06
CA ALA A 246 -3.52 10.01 -11.71
C ALA A 246 -3.05 10.78 -12.95
N TYR A 247 -3.92 10.84 -13.97
CA TYR A 247 -3.64 11.44 -15.27
C TYR A 247 -4.60 12.58 -15.61
N TYR A 248 -4.07 13.64 -16.21
CA TYR A 248 -4.73 14.92 -16.45
C TYR A 248 -4.47 15.36 -17.89
N ASP A 249 -5.45 16.03 -18.51
CA ASP A 249 -5.31 16.58 -19.86
C ASP A 249 -4.39 17.81 -19.92
N LYS A 250 -4.24 18.52 -18.79
CA LYS A 250 -3.47 19.76 -18.69
C LYS A 250 -2.59 19.78 -17.45
N GLU A 251 -1.36 20.26 -17.63
CA GLU A 251 -0.41 20.43 -16.54
C GLU A 251 -0.93 21.37 -15.44
N SER A 252 -1.60 22.46 -15.84
CA SER A 252 -2.16 23.42 -14.88
C SER A 252 -3.25 22.82 -13.99
N VAL A 253 -4.06 21.91 -14.54
CA VAL A 253 -5.09 21.17 -13.79
C VAL A 253 -4.43 20.18 -12.82
N MET A 254 -3.39 19.48 -13.28
CA MET A 254 -2.59 18.59 -12.43
C MET A 254 -1.96 19.34 -11.24
N LYS A 255 -1.27 20.46 -11.51
CA LYS A 255 -0.61 21.29 -10.47
C LYS A 255 -1.61 21.85 -9.46
N ALA A 256 -2.84 22.16 -9.89
CA ALA A 256 -3.92 22.59 -9.02
C ALA A 256 -4.64 21.43 -8.30
N ASN A 257 -4.20 20.17 -8.48
CA ASN A 257 -4.86 18.96 -8.01
C ASN A 257 -6.36 18.90 -8.40
N GLY A 258 -6.64 19.33 -9.63
CA GLY A 258 -7.98 19.37 -10.20
C GLY A 258 -8.54 17.99 -10.57
N PRO A 259 -9.59 17.93 -11.39
CA PRO A 259 -10.21 16.66 -11.77
C PRO A 259 -9.34 15.89 -12.78
N TYR A 260 -8.74 14.78 -12.34
CA TYR A 260 -8.07 13.80 -13.19
C TYR A 260 -9.03 13.11 -14.16
N HIS A 261 -8.57 12.65 -15.32
CA HIS A 261 -9.36 11.84 -16.25
C HIS A 261 -9.29 10.35 -15.94
N TYR A 262 -8.11 9.88 -15.56
CA TYR A 262 -7.83 8.51 -15.18
C TYR A 262 -7.12 8.47 -13.84
N TRP A 263 -7.37 7.44 -13.06
CA TRP A 263 -6.62 7.19 -11.83
C TRP A 263 -6.50 5.69 -11.62
N MET A 264 -5.27 5.19 -11.65
CA MET A 264 -4.93 3.83 -11.25
C MET A 264 -4.67 3.86 -9.74
N LEU A 265 -5.32 2.95 -9.01
CA LEU A 265 -5.24 2.89 -7.56
C LEU A 265 -5.01 1.46 -7.12
N SER A 266 -4.03 1.25 -6.25
CA SER A 266 -3.96 0.06 -5.41
C SER A 266 -4.93 0.26 -4.26
N TRP A 267 -6.15 -0.26 -4.40
CA TRP A 267 -7.17 -0.19 -3.35
C TRP A 267 -7.10 -1.47 -2.53
N LYS A 268 -6.50 -1.41 -1.34
CA LYS A 268 -6.34 -2.60 -0.48
C LYS A 268 -5.73 -3.76 -1.29
N THR A 269 -4.59 -3.46 -1.92
CA THR A 269 -3.81 -4.35 -2.81
C THR A 269 -4.52 -4.87 -4.07
N LYS A 270 -5.68 -4.31 -4.41
CA LYS A 270 -6.40 -4.62 -5.66
C LYS A 270 -6.27 -3.49 -6.66
N LEU A 271 -5.99 -3.82 -7.91
CA LEU A 271 -6.01 -2.83 -8.98
C LEU A 271 -7.43 -2.31 -9.23
N VAL A 272 -7.59 -1.00 -9.14
CA VAL A 272 -8.80 -0.29 -9.54
C VAL A 272 -8.44 0.83 -10.50
N LEU A 273 -9.11 0.86 -11.65
CA LEU A 273 -9.05 1.98 -12.58
C LEU A 273 -10.30 2.84 -12.43
N TYR A 274 -10.10 4.14 -12.25
CA TYR A 274 -11.15 5.13 -12.27
C TYR A 274 -11.19 5.88 -13.60
N LEU A 275 -12.37 6.01 -14.20
CA LEU A 275 -12.60 6.75 -15.45
C LEU A 275 -13.55 7.94 -15.20
N ARG A 276 -13.12 9.14 -15.59
CA ARG A 276 -13.96 10.34 -15.50
C ARG A 276 -14.80 10.53 -16.76
N ILE A 277 -15.95 9.88 -16.76
CA ILE A 277 -17.02 10.07 -17.74
C ILE A 277 -18.09 10.92 -17.05
N ARG A 278 -18.34 12.14 -17.56
CA ARG A 278 -19.32 13.09 -17.01
C ARG A 278 -20.70 13.01 -17.68
N ASN A 279 -20.77 12.42 -18.87
CA ASN A 279 -21.99 12.20 -19.62
C ASN A 279 -21.97 10.78 -20.20
N ALA A 280 -22.46 9.82 -19.43
CA ALA A 280 -22.57 8.42 -19.84
C ALA A 280 -23.48 8.21 -21.06
N SER A 281 -24.51 9.04 -21.24
CA SER A 281 -25.45 8.93 -22.36
C SER A 281 -24.77 9.09 -23.73
N LYS A 282 -23.72 9.93 -23.82
CA LYS A 282 -22.90 10.07 -25.04
C LYS A 282 -22.07 8.81 -25.37
N CYS A 283 -21.86 7.92 -24.41
CA CYS A 283 -21.09 6.70 -24.59
C CYS A 283 -21.94 5.51 -25.06
N LEU A 284 -23.27 5.56 -24.92
CA LEU A 284 -24.14 4.40 -25.10
C LEU A 284 -24.07 3.78 -26.51
N ALA A 285 -24.03 4.61 -27.54
CA ALA A 285 -23.93 4.13 -28.93
C ALA A 285 -22.63 3.36 -29.18
N TYR A 286 -21.53 3.80 -28.57
CA TYR A 286 -20.25 3.10 -28.64
C TYR A 286 -20.24 1.85 -27.77
N LEU A 287 -20.84 1.92 -26.58
CA LEU A 287 -20.92 0.81 -25.63
C LEU A 287 -21.59 -0.44 -26.23
N ASN A 288 -22.57 -0.27 -27.11
CA ASN A 288 -23.23 -1.37 -27.82
C ASN A 288 -22.27 -2.20 -28.70
N GLN A 289 -21.16 -1.61 -29.13
CA GLN A 289 -20.14 -2.24 -29.97
C GLN A 289 -18.98 -2.81 -29.15
N CYS A 290 -18.92 -2.51 -27.85
CA CYS A 290 -17.86 -2.96 -26.96
C CYS A 290 -18.04 -4.44 -26.53
N PRO A 291 -16.96 -5.12 -26.11
CA PRO A 291 -17.07 -6.40 -25.46
C PRO A 291 -17.83 -6.31 -24.12
N ASP A 292 -18.36 -7.44 -23.66
CA ASP A 292 -19.17 -7.49 -22.45
C ASP A 292 -18.38 -7.04 -21.20
N THR A 293 -17.07 -7.30 -21.15
CA THR A 293 -16.16 -6.84 -20.10
C THR A 293 -16.23 -5.32 -19.90
N VAL A 294 -16.36 -4.55 -20.98
CA VAL A 294 -16.52 -3.09 -20.95
C VAL A 294 -17.96 -2.68 -20.63
N LYS A 295 -18.95 -3.38 -21.17
CA LYS A 295 -20.37 -3.10 -20.89
C LYS A 295 -20.69 -3.20 -19.40
N GLN A 296 -20.16 -4.22 -18.73
CA GLN A 296 -20.37 -4.45 -17.29
C GLN A 296 -19.98 -3.26 -16.41
N ILE A 297 -19.04 -2.41 -16.85
CA ILE A 297 -18.64 -1.18 -16.14
C ILE A 297 -19.83 -0.24 -15.91
N PHE A 298 -20.80 -0.23 -16.83
CA PHE A 298 -21.97 0.65 -16.80
C PHE A 298 -23.18 0.04 -16.11
N LEU A 299 -23.18 -1.26 -15.79
CA LEU A 299 -24.33 -1.99 -15.23
C LEU A 299 -24.36 -1.98 -13.70
N ARG A 300 -23.65 -1.05 -13.06
CA ARG A 300 -23.61 -0.89 -11.60
C ARG A 300 -24.12 0.47 -11.18
N SER A 301 -25.22 0.49 -10.41
CA SER A 301 -25.70 1.71 -9.75
C SER A 301 -25.05 1.93 -8.39
N ASP A 302 -24.70 3.18 -8.11
CA ASP A 302 -24.32 3.60 -6.75
C ASP A 302 -25.59 3.90 -5.93
N SER A 303 -25.52 3.67 -4.62
CA SER A 303 -26.65 3.92 -3.70
C SER A 303 -27.06 5.40 -3.61
N GLY A 304 -26.14 6.32 -3.92
CA GLY A 304 -26.39 7.76 -3.83
C GLY A 304 -25.91 8.39 -2.52
N CYS A 305 -25.99 9.72 -2.49
CA CYS A 305 -25.76 10.54 -1.31
C CYS A 305 -27.01 11.38 -1.01
N GLU A 306 -27.05 12.08 0.13
CA GLU A 306 -28.16 12.96 0.50
C GLU A 306 -28.50 13.98 -0.59
N ASN A 307 -27.49 14.53 -1.29
CA ASN A 307 -27.74 15.44 -2.41
C ASN A 307 -28.51 14.79 -3.56
N ARG A 308 -28.36 13.47 -3.78
CA ARG A 308 -29.17 12.75 -4.77
C ARG A 308 -30.61 12.62 -4.27
N ILE A 309 -30.79 12.19 -3.02
CA ILE A 309 -32.12 12.01 -2.40
C ILE A 309 -32.90 13.33 -2.40
N ASN A 310 -32.21 14.44 -2.13
CA ASN A 310 -32.78 15.78 -2.09
C ASN A 310 -32.89 16.44 -3.48
N GLY A 311 -32.47 15.77 -4.57
CA GLY A 311 -32.54 16.31 -5.93
C GLY A 311 -31.56 17.46 -6.24
N THR A 312 -30.53 17.67 -5.41
CA THR A 312 -29.56 18.77 -5.53
C THR A 312 -28.19 18.34 -6.08
N CYS A 313 -28.02 17.07 -6.44
CA CYS A 313 -26.74 16.54 -6.91
C CYS A 313 -26.39 17.05 -8.32
N GLN A 314 -25.35 17.88 -8.42
CA GLN A 314 -24.88 18.45 -9.70
C GLN A 314 -23.82 17.61 -10.43
N PHE A 315 -23.32 16.56 -9.78
CA PHE A 315 -22.20 15.75 -10.28
C PHE A 315 -22.58 14.30 -10.59
N GLY A 316 -23.73 13.84 -10.10
CA GLY A 316 -24.26 12.53 -10.45
C GLY A 316 -24.70 12.48 -11.90
N GLN A 317 -24.70 11.29 -12.46
CA GLN A 317 -25.21 11.03 -13.81
C GLN A 317 -26.15 9.83 -13.79
N GLU A 318 -27.22 9.97 -14.55
CA GLU A 318 -28.26 8.96 -14.75
C GLU A 318 -28.33 8.61 -16.24
N TYR A 319 -28.46 7.32 -16.55
CA TYR A 319 -28.57 6.82 -17.91
C TYR A 319 -29.30 5.48 -17.93
N THR A 320 -29.84 5.09 -19.09
CA THR A 320 -30.64 3.87 -19.25
C THR A 320 -29.97 2.94 -20.26
N ILE A 321 -29.86 1.65 -19.91
CA ILE A 321 -29.40 0.55 -20.78
C ILE A 321 -30.42 -0.57 -20.63
N ASP A 322 -30.95 -1.09 -21.75
CA ASP A 322 -31.92 -2.19 -21.78
C ASP A 322 -33.07 -1.99 -20.77
N GLU A 323 -33.72 -0.82 -20.83
CA GLU A 323 -34.83 -0.39 -19.96
C GLU A 323 -34.50 -0.26 -18.46
N ASN A 324 -33.26 -0.53 -18.05
CA ASN A 324 -32.79 -0.37 -16.69
C ASN A 324 -32.09 0.97 -16.52
N THR A 325 -32.51 1.76 -15.53
CA THR A 325 -31.89 3.05 -15.20
C THR A 325 -30.79 2.87 -14.16
N TYR A 326 -29.62 3.39 -14.50
CA TYR A 326 -28.42 3.36 -13.66
C TYR A 326 -28.03 4.75 -13.21
N TRP A 327 -27.46 4.85 -12.02
CA TRP A 327 -26.97 6.11 -11.47
C TRP A 327 -25.55 5.98 -10.91
N ARG A 328 -24.70 6.96 -11.20
CA ARG A 328 -23.28 6.99 -10.77
C ARG A 328 -22.95 8.30 -10.07
N CYS A 329 -22.28 8.22 -8.94
CA CYS A 329 -21.85 9.40 -8.17
C CYS A 329 -20.56 10.00 -8.76
N GLY A 330 -20.57 11.30 -9.05
CA GLY A 330 -19.37 12.05 -9.47
C GLY A 330 -18.86 13.07 -8.47
N CYS A 331 -19.36 13.08 -7.23
CA CYS A 331 -19.07 14.12 -6.24
C CYS A 331 -17.64 14.07 -5.69
N CYS A 332 -17.18 12.88 -5.28
CA CYS A 332 -15.91 12.74 -4.57
C CYS A 332 -14.79 12.20 -5.47
N ASN A 333 -15.12 11.22 -6.32
CA ASN A 333 -14.19 10.56 -7.22
C ASN A 333 -14.76 10.53 -8.65
N ALA A 334 -13.96 10.08 -9.60
CA ALA A 334 -14.47 9.80 -10.94
C ALA A 334 -15.57 8.70 -10.89
N PRO A 335 -16.66 8.83 -11.68
CA PRO A 335 -17.86 8.05 -11.42
C PRO A 335 -17.76 6.57 -11.78
N PHE A 336 -16.87 6.17 -12.66
CA PHE A 336 -16.71 4.78 -13.09
C PHE A 336 -15.43 4.23 -12.50
N TYR A 337 -15.53 3.09 -11.80
CA TYR A 337 -14.39 2.42 -11.19
C TYR A 337 -14.59 0.91 -11.14
N PHE A 338 -13.57 0.17 -11.54
CA PHE A 338 -13.63 -1.27 -11.78
C PHE A 338 -12.21 -1.87 -11.78
N THR A 339 -12.13 -3.19 -11.76
CA THR A 339 -10.88 -3.93 -12.00
C THR A 339 -10.65 -4.01 -13.52
N PRO A 340 -9.59 -3.42 -14.05
CA PRO A 340 -9.41 -3.28 -15.49
C PRO A 340 -8.82 -4.53 -16.15
N LEU A 341 -8.98 -4.62 -17.46
CA LEU A 341 -8.33 -5.60 -18.33
C LEU A 341 -7.45 -4.87 -19.35
N LYS A 342 -6.30 -5.45 -19.66
CA LYS A 342 -5.31 -4.88 -20.59
C LYS A 342 -5.86 -4.72 -22.00
N ASP A 343 -6.57 -5.73 -22.50
CA ASP A 343 -7.10 -5.74 -23.87
C ASP A 343 -8.19 -4.66 -24.09
N ASP A 344 -8.79 -4.16 -23.02
CA ASP A 344 -9.86 -3.17 -23.05
C ASP A 344 -9.36 -1.71 -22.96
N ILE A 345 -8.04 -1.47 -22.83
CA ILE A 345 -7.46 -0.11 -22.74
C ILE A 345 -7.97 0.85 -23.83
N PRO A 346 -8.04 0.45 -25.12
CA PRO A 346 -8.56 1.34 -26.18
C PRO A 346 -10.01 1.78 -25.93
N HIS A 347 -10.84 0.89 -25.37
CA HIS A 347 -12.22 1.22 -25.02
C HIS A 347 -12.30 2.20 -23.85
N TYR A 348 -11.46 2.04 -22.83
CA TYR A 348 -11.43 2.96 -21.68
C TYR A 348 -11.10 4.39 -22.10
N ILE A 349 -10.14 4.54 -23.00
CA ILE A 349 -9.76 5.84 -23.56
C ILE A 349 -10.91 6.44 -24.34
N LYS A 350 -11.49 5.67 -25.27
CA LYS A 350 -12.60 6.15 -26.11
C LYS A 350 -13.83 6.57 -25.30
N LEU A 351 -14.17 5.82 -24.26
CA LEU A 351 -15.30 6.13 -23.38
C LEU A 351 -15.09 7.44 -22.62
N VAL A 352 -13.87 7.71 -22.13
CA VAL A 352 -13.57 9.00 -21.49
C VAL A 352 -13.65 10.12 -22.51
N GLU A 353 -13.09 9.99 -23.71
CA GLU A 353 -13.18 11.02 -24.77
C GLU A 353 -14.62 11.40 -25.10
N LEU A 354 -15.50 10.42 -25.29
CA LEU A 354 -16.91 10.63 -25.64
C LEU A 354 -17.69 11.28 -24.49
N GLY A 355 -17.41 10.86 -23.25
CA GLY A 355 -18.19 11.23 -22.09
C GLY A 355 -17.62 12.36 -21.24
N LEU A 356 -16.46 12.92 -21.58
CA LEU A 356 -15.78 13.91 -20.73
C LEU A 356 -16.56 15.23 -20.60
N LYS A 357 -17.23 15.65 -21.68
CA LYS A 357 -18.00 16.89 -21.72
C LYS A 357 -19.43 16.62 -21.26
N LYS A 358 -19.91 17.42 -20.31
CA LYS A 358 -21.30 17.40 -19.85
C LYS A 358 -22.28 17.51 -21.03
#